data_AF-A0A3C1STL6-F1
#
_entry.id   AF-A0A3C1STL6-F1
#
_cell.length_a   1.000
_cell.length_b   1.000
_cell.length_c   1.000
_cell.angle_alpha   90.00
_cell.angle_beta   90.00
_cell.angle_gamma   90.00
#
_symmetry.space_group_name_H-M   'P 1'
#
loop_
_entity.id
_entity.type
_entity.pdbx_description
1 polymer ?
#
loop_
_entity_poly.entity_id
_entity_poly.type
_entity_poly.pdbx_seq_one_letter_code
_entity_poly.pdbx_strand_id
1 'polypeptide(L)'
;EVQNGFHSIIGVDEANGWDNQLHDEFGYALIYERKWRNLWEHRRSGFGVDITPYVGGSLGNVGTYLDVGATLRIGNDLPNDFGAPRIRPSLPGSNFFLPRDNFGWYLFVGAGGRAVAYNIFLDGNTDGDSAGVDRKPLVADLQAGFVTNIGWARLAYTYVLRTREFDGQDKPDRFGSIGLSVKF
;
A
#
# COMPACT_ATOMS: atom_id res chain seq x y z
N GLU A 1 21.76 7.16 -8.76
CA GLU A 1 21.62 7.04 -10.24
C GLU A 1 20.24 7.44 -10.76
N VAL A 2 19.16 6.76 -10.39
CA VAL A 2 17.80 7.07 -10.90
C VAL A 2 17.33 8.48 -10.52
N GLN A 3 17.53 8.91 -9.27
CA GLN A 3 17.09 10.23 -8.81
C GLN A 3 17.81 11.36 -9.55
N ASN A 4 19.15 11.35 -9.58
CA ASN A 4 19.91 12.39 -10.29
C ASN A 4 19.66 12.35 -11.80
N GLY A 5 19.43 11.16 -12.38
CA GLY A 5 18.98 11.03 -13.78
C GLY A 5 17.64 11.72 -14.02
N PHE A 6 16.65 11.55 -13.12
CA PHE A 6 15.38 12.26 -13.22
C PHE A 6 15.53 13.76 -12.96
N HIS A 7 16.32 14.16 -11.96
CA HIS A 7 16.61 15.58 -11.68
C HIS A 7 17.20 16.28 -12.89
N SER A 8 18.10 15.61 -13.61
CA SER A 8 18.64 16.09 -14.89
C SER A 8 17.55 16.28 -15.96
N ILE A 9 16.61 15.34 -16.09
CA ILE A 9 15.50 15.44 -17.04
C ILE A 9 14.57 16.63 -16.73
N ILE A 10 14.28 16.88 -15.45
CA ILE A 10 13.35 17.94 -15.04
C ILE A 10 14.04 19.27 -14.70
N GLY A 11 15.37 19.34 -14.80
CA GLY A 11 16.16 20.56 -14.62
C GLY A 11 16.24 21.06 -13.18
N VAL A 12 16.35 20.16 -12.19
CA VAL A 12 16.55 20.52 -10.78
C VAL A 12 17.91 20.03 -10.28
N ASP A 13 18.39 20.62 -9.17
CA ASP A 13 19.70 20.31 -8.60
C ASP A 13 19.84 18.83 -8.22
N GLU A 14 21.02 18.27 -8.44
CA GLU A 14 21.34 16.90 -8.04
C GLU A 14 21.39 16.73 -6.52
N ALA A 15 21.02 15.54 -6.05
CA ALA A 15 21.22 15.19 -4.66
C ALA A 15 22.67 14.75 -4.44
N ASN A 16 23.35 15.39 -3.48
CA ASN A 16 24.75 15.10 -3.13
C ASN A 16 24.90 14.13 -1.95
N GLY A 17 23.79 13.63 -1.39
CA GLY A 17 23.79 12.76 -0.21
C GLY A 17 24.03 11.27 -0.50
N TRP A 18 24.07 10.86 -1.77
CA TRP A 18 24.10 9.45 -2.18
C TRP A 18 25.34 8.69 -1.69
N ASP A 19 26.47 9.37 -1.46
CA ASP A 19 27.68 8.74 -0.91
C ASP A 19 27.51 8.27 0.55
N ASN A 20 26.46 8.74 1.25
CA ASN A 20 26.11 8.34 2.61
C ASN A 20 24.84 7.45 2.65
N GLN A 21 24.46 6.86 1.52
CA GLN A 21 23.34 5.91 1.47
C GLN A 21 23.63 4.66 2.31
N LEU A 22 22.57 3.93 2.65
CA LEU A 22 22.69 2.61 3.26
C LEU A 22 23.54 1.70 2.37
N HIS A 23 24.42 0.93 2.98
CA HIS A 23 25.22 -0.04 2.23
C HIS A 23 24.39 -1.28 1.90
N ASP A 24 24.90 -2.09 0.99
CA ASP A 24 24.26 -3.34 0.63
C ASP A 24 24.27 -4.32 1.82
N GLU A 25 23.11 -4.91 2.09
CA GLU A 25 22.90 -5.94 3.10
C GLU A 25 21.86 -6.94 2.56
N PHE A 26 21.99 -8.20 2.93
CA PHE A 26 20.99 -9.20 2.58
C PHE A 26 19.67 -8.95 3.32
N GLY A 27 18.62 -8.59 2.60
CA GLY A 27 17.28 -8.36 3.15
C GLY A 27 16.38 -9.61 3.16
N TYR A 28 15.69 -9.86 4.28
CA TYR A 28 14.64 -10.87 4.40
C TYR A 28 13.42 -10.32 5.16
N ALA A 29 12.24 -10.86 4.83
CA ALA A 29 10.99 -10.53 5.51
C ALA A 29 9.99 -11.70 5.41
N LEU A 30 9.43 -12.09 6.56
CA LEU A 30 8.27 -12.97 6.65
C LEU A 30 7.03 -12.10 6.90
N ILE A 31 6.07 -12.14 5.97
CA ILE A 31 4.88 -11.29 6.01
C ILE A 31 3.65 -12.16 6.13
N TYR A 32 2.75 -11.81 7.05
CA TYR A 32 1.45 -12.47 7.21
C TYR A 32 0.35 -11.43 7.34
N GLU A 33 -0.80 -11.69 6.69
CA GLU A 33 -2.00 -10.87 6.84
C GLU A 33 -3.23 -11.75 6.89
N ARG A 34 -4.14 -11.42 7.80
CA ARG A 34 -5.48 -11.97 7.90
C ARG A 34 -6.50 -10.87 7.62
N LYS A 35 -7.38 -11.12 6.64
CA LYS A 35 -8.55 -10.30 6.33
C LYS A 35 -9.82 -11.04 6.70
N TRP A 36 -10.79 -10.34 7.25
CA TRP A 36 -12.15 -10.86 7.44
C TRP A 36 -13.10 -10.04 6.59
N ARG A 37 -13.84 -10.70 5.72
CA ARG A 37 -14.74 -10.03 4.79
C ARG A 37 -16.18 -10.26 5.22
N ASN A 38 -16.97 -9.19 5.23
CA ASN A 38 -18.42 -9.25 5.38
C ASN A 38 -19.09 -8.47 4.24
N LEU A 39 -19.54 -9.19 3.20
CA LEU A 39 -20.26 -8.61 2.07
C LEU A 39 -21.76 -8.56 2.36
N TRP A 40 -22.35 -7.37 2.27
CA TRP A 40 -23.78 -7.14 2.29
C TRP A 40 -24.24 -6.68 0.90
N GLU A 41 -24.90 -7.57 0.16
CA GLU A 41 -25.33 -7.34 -1.21
C GLU A 41 -26.85 -7.28 -1.31
N HIS A 42 -27.39 -6.23 -1.94
CA HIS A 42 -28.81 -6.14 -2.24
C HIS A 42 -29.11 -6.89 -3.55
N ARG A 43 -29.63 -8.12 -3.42
CA ARG A 43 -29.87 -9.06 -4.53
C ARG A 43 -30.72 -8.53 -5.70
N ARG A 44 -31.49 -7.45 -5.52
CA ARG A 44 -32.34 -6.88 -6.58
C ARG A 44 -31.68 -5.76 -7.41
N SER A 45 -30.63 -5.11 -6.92
CA SER A 45 -30.03 -3.95 -7.59
C SER A 45 -28.57 -4.15 -8.01
N GLY A 46 -27.93 -5.27 -7.64
CA GLY A 46 -26.49 -5.50 -7.86
C GLY A 46 -25.59 -4.63 -6.96
N PHE A 47 -26.18 -3.78 -6.13
CA PHE A 47 -25.46 -2.88 -5.24
C PHE A 47 -25.01 -3.60 -3.97
N GLY A 48 -23.74 -3.43 -3.63
CA GLY A 48 -23.12 -4.06 -2.46
C GLY A 48 -22.35 -3.06 -1.60
N VAL A 49 -22.33 -3.34 -0.30
CA VAL A 49 -21.45 -2.72 0.69
C VAL A 49 -20.64 -3.82 1.35
N ASP A 50 -19.35 -3.58 1.54
CA ASP A 50 -18.44 -4.54 2.15
C ASP A 50 -17.53 -3.82 3.13
N ILE A 51 -17.40 -4.36 4.34
CA ILE A 51 -16.34 -3.98 5.27
C ILE A 51 -15.37 -5.14 5.44
N THR A 52 -14.10 -4.86 5.21
CA THR A 52 -13.01 -5.82 5.32
C THR A 52 -12.00 -5.32 6.35
N PRO A 53 -12.17 -5.63 7.65
CA PRO A 53 -11.10 -5.49 8.63
C PRO A 53 -9.93 -6.44 8.33
N TYR A 54 -8.74 -6.06 8.77
CA TYR A 54 -7.53 -6.84 8.64
C TYR A 54 -6.57 -6.64 9.81
N VAL A 55 -5.73 -7.64 10.03
CA VAL A 55 -4.52 -7.60 10.85
C VAL A 55 -3.38 -8.23 10.09
N GLY A 56 -2.20 -7.68 10.18
CA GLY A 56 -1.01 -8.18 9.53
C GLY A 56 0.26 -7.83 10.27
N GLY A 57 1.37 -8.22 9.69
CA GLY A 57 2.68 -7.82 10.13
C GLY A 57 3.79 -8.38 9.26
N SER A 58 4.98 -7.86 9.52
CA SER A 58 6.24 -8.32 8.93
C SER A 58 7.23 -8.59 10.04
N LEU A 59 8.04 -9.63 9.86
CA LEU A 59 9.20 -9.94 10.71
C LEU A 59 10.42 -10.14 9.82
N GLY A 60 11.45 -9.33 10.01
CA GLY A 60 12.69 -9.40 9.24
C GLY A 60 13.55 -8.16 9.39
N ASN A 61 14.72 -8.18 8.76
CA ASN A 61 15.68 -7.07 8.79
C ASN A 61 15.42 -6.00 7.71
N VAL A 62 14.39 -6.13 6.88
CA VAL A 62 13.93 -5.00 6.04
C VAL A 62 12.91 -4.16 6.80
N GLY A 63 12.02 -4.82 7.55
CA GLY A 63 11.02 -4.15 8.35
C GLY A 63 10.29 -5.12 9.27
N THR A 64 10.21 -4.75 10.55
CA THR A 64 9.47 -5.48 11.57
C THR A 64 8.37 -4.60 12.12
N TYR A 65 7.12 -5.00 11.92
CA TYR A 65 5.94 -4.24 12.33
C TYR A 65 4.71 -5.13 12.47
N LEU A 66 3.72 -4.61 13.18
CA LEU A 66 2.35 -5.11 13.19
C LEU A 66 1.42 -4.04 12.61
N ASP A 67 0.40 -4.46 11.88
CA ASP A 67 -0.56 -3.56 11.25
C ASP A 67 -2.01 -4.03 11.43
N VAL A 68 -2.91 -3.07 11.57
CA VAL A 68 -4.35 -3.31 11.65
C VAL A 68 -5.07 -2.24 10.86
N GLY A 69 -6.23 -2.57 10.32
CA GLY A 69 -7.05 -1.59 9.64
C GLY A 69 -8.36 -2.17 9.13
N ALA A 70 -9.10 -1.34 8.41
CA ALA A 70 -10.31 -1.77 7.73
C ALA A 70 -10.47 -1.02 6.42
N THR A 71 -11.09 -1.67 5.44
CA THR A 71 -11.50 -1.06 4.18
C THR A 71 -13.00 -1.21 4.01
N LEU A 72 -13.68 -0.10 3.77
CA LEU A 72 -15.08 -0.04 3.35
C LEU A 72 -15.13 0.08 1.82
N ARG A 73 -16.00 -0.71 1.19
CA ARG A 73 -16.25 -0.69 -0.25
C ARG A 73 -17.73 -0.55 -0.53
N ILE A 74 -18.06 0.18 -1.59
CA ILE A 74 -19.43 0.43 -2.01
C ILE A 74 -19.51 0.55 -3.52
N GLY A 75 -20.50 -0.08 -4.14
CA GLY A 75 -20.61 -0.07 -5.60
C GLY A 75 -21.55 -1.14 -6.17
N ASN A 76 -21.46 -1.33 -7.48
CA ASN A 76 -22.25 -2.30 -8.22
C ASN A 76 -21.40 -3.51 -8.67
N ASP A 77 -21.99 -4.70 -8.59
CA ASP A 77 -21.32 -5.98 -8.86
C ASP A 77 -19.99 -6.07 -8.12
N LEU A 78 -20.05 -5.93 -6.78
CA LEU A 78 -18.85 -5.98 -5.95
C LEU A 78 -18.20 -7.36 -6.12
N PRO A 79 -16.99 -7.43 -6.70
CA PRO A 79 -16.34 -8.71 -6.95
C PRO A 79 -16.07 -9.43 -5.63
N ASN A 80 -16.10 -10.77 -5.65
CA ASN A 80 -15.75 -11.57 -4.48
C ASN A 80 -14.21 -11.61 -4.28
N ASP A 81 -13.61 -10.43 -4.05
CA ASP A 81 -12.17 -10.22 -3.97
C ASP A 81 -11.74 -9.44 -2.70
N PHE A 82 -10.42 -9.28 -2.48
CA PHE A 82 -9.85 -8.58 -1.31
C PHE A 82 -9.59 -7.09 -1.56
N GLY A 83 -10.18 -6.50 -2.61
CA GLY A 83 -10.05 -5.09 -2.96
C GLY A 83 -8.89 -4.79 -3.91
N ALA A 84 -8.68 -3.49 -4.16
CA ALA A 84 -7.64 -3.01 -5.06
C ALA A 84 -6.23 -3.40 -4.59
N PRO A 85 -5.28 -3.61 -5.52
CA PRO A 85 -3.87 -3.74 -5.17
C PRO A 85 -3.41 -2.54 -4.34
N ARG A 86 -2.73 -2.81 -3.23
CA ARG A 86 -2.09 -1.77 -2.41
C ARG A 86 -0.63 -1.66 -2.78
N ILE A 87 -0.10 -0.44 -2.66
CA ILE A 87 1.33 -0.18 -2.83
C ILE A 87 2.08 -0.83 -1.65
N ARG A 88 3.22 -1.45 -1.95
CA ARG A 88 4.08 -2.22 -1.03
C ARG A 88 4.47 -1.40 0.22
N PRO A 89 4.77 -2.03 1.38
CA PRO A 89 5.10 -3.44 1.59
C PRO A 89 3.90 -4.35 1.94
N SER A 90 2.66 -3.91 1.71
CA SER A 90 1.50 -4.77 1.97
C SER A 90 1.38 -5.92 0.97
N LEU A 91 0.77 -7.03 1.42
CA LEU A 91 0.39 -8.14 0.53
C LEU A 91 -0.54 -7.59 -0.57
N PRO A 92 -0.32 -8.00 -1.84
CA PRO A 92 -1.12 -7.52 -2.95
C PRO A 92 -2.61 -7.78 -2.68
N GLY A 93 -3.45 -6.81 -3.02
CA GLY A 93 -4.87 -7.07 -3.22
C GLY A 93 -5.04 -8.20 -4.25
N SER A 94 -6.19 -8.85 -4.27
CA SER A 94 -6.39 -9.97 -5.19
C SER A 94 -6.33 -9.51 -6.65
N ASN A 95 -5.30 -9.95 -7.37
CA ASN A 95 -5.23 -9.85 -8.83
C ASN A 95 -6.30 -10.72 -9.52
N PHE A 96 -6.91 -11.64 -8.77
CA PHE A 96 -7.99 -12.48 -9.24
C PHE A 96 -9.33 -11.76 -9.06
N PHE A 97 -10.03 -11.55 -10.17
CA PHE A 97 -11.40 -11.06 -10.19
C PHE A 97 -12.27 -11.94 -11.08
N LEU A 98 -13.46 -12.26 -10.58
CA LEU A 98 -14.52 -12.91 -11.35
C LEU A 98 -15.62 -11.84 -11.53
N PRO A 99 -15.68 -11.15 -12.69
CA PRO A 99 -16.83 -10.31 -12.99
C PRO A 99 -18.07 -11.21 -13.02
N ARG A 100 -19.16 -10.81 -12.35
CA ARG A 100 -20.45 -11.49 -12.57
C ARG A 100 -21.13 -10.89 -13.80
N ASP A 101 -20.97 -9.58 -14.01
CA ASP A 101 -21.48 -8.83 -15.15
C ASP A 101 -20.37 -8.17 -16.01
N ASN A 102 -20.72 -7.73 -17.22
CA ASN A 102 -19.81 -7.02 -18.14
C ASN A 102 -19.31 -5.67 -17.60
N PHE A 103 -19.97 -5.11 -16.58
CA PHE A 103 -19.60 -3.85 -15.97
C PHE A 103 -19.84 -3.87 -14.46
N GLY A 104 -18.77 -3.65 -13.69
CA GLY A 104 -18.83 -3.49 -12.25
C GLY A 104 -17.97 -2.31 -11.82
N TRP A 105 -18.31 -1.70 -10.70
CA TRP A 105 -17.50 -0.62 -10.14
C TRP A 105 -17.65 -0.57 -8.63
N TYR A 106 -16.61 -0.11 -7.96
CA TYR A 106 -16.71 0.25 -6.55
C TYR A 106 -15.78 1.39 -6.19
N LEU A 107 -16.23 2.18 -5.23
CA LEU A 107 -15.41 3.09 -4.45
C LEU A 107 -14.95 2.38 -3.19
N PHE A 108 -13.77 2.74 -2.70
CA PHE A 108 -13.31 2.26 -1.41
C PHE A 108 -12.61 3.35 -0.61
N VAL A 109 -12.73 3.23 0.70
CA VAL A 109 -11.96 4.00 1.67
C VAL A 109 -11.41 3.05 2.72
N GLY A 110 -10.18 3.26 3.14
CA GLY A 110 -9.55 2.45 4.17
C GLY A 110 -8.73 3.29 5.12
N ALA A 111 -8.66 2.83 6.36
CA ALA A 111 -7.82 3.41 7.39
C ALA A 111 -7.09 2.27 8.12
N GLY A 112 -5.81 2.49 8.42
CA GLY A 112 -4.99 1.53 9.13
C GLY A 112 -3.90 2.20 9.95
N GLY A 113 -3.38 1.47 10.93
CA GLY A 113 -2.26 1.87 11.76
C GLY A 113 -1.21 0.76 11.80
N ARG A 114 0.06 1.16 11.88
CA ARG A 114 1.22 0.28 11.95
C ARG A 114 2.01 0.61 13.21
N ALA A 115 2.28 -0.41 14.02
CA ALA A 115 3.23 -0.35 15.11
C ALA A 115 4.58 -0.85 14.58
N VAL A 116 5.52 0.06 14.37
CA VAL A 116 6.80 -0.22 13.71
C VAL A 116 7.89 -0.40 14.75
N ALA A 117 8.46 -1.59 14.81
CA ALA A 117 9.58 -1.93 15.69
C ALA A 117 10.93 -1.68 15.01
N TYR A 118 11.00 -1.86 13.70
CA TYR A 118 12.21 -1.68 12.91
C TYR A 118 11.88 -1.42 11.43
N ASN A 119 12.65 -0.57 10.78
CA ASN A 119 12.62 -0.25 9.35
C ASN A 119 14.02 0.13 8.89
N ILE A 120 14.68 -0.71 8.10
CA ILE A 120 16.08 -0.50 7.65
C ILE A 120 16.29 0.85 6.97
N PHE A 121 15.29 1.35 6.25
CA PHE A 121 15.36 2.64 5.55
C PHE A 121 15.39 3.86 6.48
N LEU A 122 15.05 3.68 7.76
CA LEU A 122 15.05 4.73 8.77
C LEU A 122 16.07 4.44 9.88
N ASP A 123 16.17 3.19 10.32
CA ASP A 123 17.03 2.79 11.43
C ASP A 123 18.47 2.49 11.00
N GLY A 124 18.72 2.33 9.70
CA GLY A 124 20.02 1.93 9.16
C GLY A 124 20.21 0.42 9.06
N ASN A 125 21.29 0.01 8.40
CA ASN A 125 21.69 -1.40 8.23
C ASN A 125 21.77 -2.15 9.57
N THR A 126 21.47 -3.46 9.57
CA THR A 126 21.55 -4.27 10.81
C THR A 126 22.97 -4.73 11.14
N ASP A 127 23.87 -4.70 10.15
CA ASP A 127 25.28 -4.97 10.31
C ASP A 127 26.11 -3.69 10.19
N GLY A 128 27.05 -3.50 11.12
CA GLY A 128 27.98 -2.36 11.10
C GLY A 128 27.39 -1.04 11.61
N ASP A 129 28.16 0.04 11.41
CA ASP A 129 27.73 1.40 11.72
C ASP A 129 26.95 1.97 10.53
N SER A 130 25.72 2.43 10.77
CA SER A 130 24.86 3.01 9.75
C SER A 130 24.28 4.34 10.20
N ALA A 131 24.06 5.24 9.24
CA ALA A 131 23.23 6.41 9.46
C ALA A 131 21.77 5.98 9.70
N GLY A 132 21.08 6.71 10.56
CA GLY A 132 19.68 6.48 10.89
C GLY A 132 19.01 7.75 11.40
N VAL A 133 17.68 7.72 11.45
CA VAL A 133 16.81 8.78 11.93
C VAL A 133 15.82 8.21 12.94
N ASP A 134 15.35 9.06 13.87
CA ASP A 134 14.42 8.63 14.91
C ASP A 134 13.03 8.31 14.31
N ARG A 135 12.76 7.03 14.12
CA ARG A 135 11.50 6.53 13.59
C ARG A 135 10.32 6.78 14.54
N LYS A 136 9.14 7.03 13.98
CA LYS A 136 7.87 7.01 14.72
C LYS A 136 7.42 5.56 14.98
N PRO A 137 7.15 5.18 16.24
CA PRO A 137 6.71 3.83 16.56
C PRO A 137 5.29 3.53 16.05
N LEU A 138 4.50 4.57 15.73
CA LEU A 138 3.16 4.47 15.21
C LEU A 138 3.02 5.29 13.93
N VAL A 139 2.58 4.64 12.86
CA VAL A 139 2.31 5.27 11.55
C VAL A 139 0.88 4.95 11.15
N ALA A 140 0.12 5.95 10.71
CA ALA A 140 -1.24 5.77 10.21
C ALA A 140 -1.31 5.99 8.69
N ASP A 141 -2.15 5.19 8.05
CA ASP A 141 -2.41 5.22 6.62
C ASP A 141 -3.90 5.46 6.38
N LEU A 142 -4.22 6.42 5.51
CA LEU A 142 -5.55 6.62 4.93
C LEU A 142 -5.46 6.34 3.43
N GLN A 143 -6.40 5.57 2.91
CA GLN A 143 -6.48 5.28 1.48
C GLN A 143 -7.89 5.49 0.95
N ALA A 144 -7.98 5.94 -0.29
CA ALA A 144 -9.23 6.01 -1.03
C ALA A 144 -8.98 5.69 -2.50
N GLY A 145 -10.00 5.18 -3.18
CA GLY A 145 -9.84 4.86 -4.59
C GLY A 145 -11.12 4.40 -5.26
N PHE A 146 -10.96 4.09 -6.54
CA PHE A 146 -12.02 3.62 -7.42
C PHE A 146 -11.50 2.45 -8.25
N VAL A 147 -12.36 1.46 -8.44
CA VAL A 147 -12.09 0.32 -9.31
C VAL A 147 -13.27 0.12 -10.24
N THR A 148 -12.99 -0.17 -11.49
CA THR A 148 -13.99 -0.59 -12.47
C THR A 148 -13.52 -1.84 -13.20
N ASN A 149 -14.46 -2.74 -13.46
CA ASN A 149 -14.31 -3.90 -14.32
C ASN A 149 -15.15 -3.64 -15.58
N ILE A 150 -14.52 -3.73 -16.75
CA ILE A 150 -15.16 -3.55 -18.05
C ILE A 150 -14.79 -4.77 -18.90
N GLY A 151 -15.72 -5.72 -19.01
CA GLY A 151 -15.51 -7.00 -19.71
C GLY A 151 -14.30 -7.77 -19.17
N TRP A 152 -13.22 -7.78 -19.93
CA TRP A 152 -11.97 -8.50 -19.63
C TRP A 152 -10.91 -7.65 -18.91
N ALA A 153 -11.15 -6.35 -18.74
CA ALA A 153 -10.20 -5.43 -18.14
C ALA A 153 -10.69 -4.90 -16.79
N ARG A 154 -9.75 -4.66 -15.87
CA ARG A 154 -9.95 -3.96 -14.61
C ARG A 154 -9.02 -2.78 -14.54
N LEU A 155 -9.57 -1.60 -14.25
CA LEU A 155 -8.81 -0.40 -13.92
C LEU A 155 -8.99 -0.07 -12.44
N ALA A 156 -7.89 0.18 -11.75
CA ALA A 156 -7.87 0.59 -10.35
C ALA A 156 -7.08 1.89 -10.19
N TYR A 157 -7.62 2.83 -9.44
CA TYR A 157 -6.91 4.00 -8.95
C TYR A 157 -6.96 4.02 -7.43
N THR A 158 -5.80 4.20 -6.81
CA THR A 158 -5.64 4.28 -5.35
C THR A 158 -4.83 5.52 -5.01
N TYR A 159 -5.29 6.28 -4.03
CA TYR A 159 -4.56 7.38 -3.40
C TYR A 159 -4.35 7.06 -1.92
N VAL A 160 -3.14 7.32 -1.42
CA VAL A 160 -2.72 7.03 -0.05
C VAL A 160 -2.13 8.28 0.58
N LEU A 161 -2.53 8.53 1.82
CA LEU A 161 -1.93 9.51 2.72
C LEU A 161 -1.38 8.78 3.94
N ARG A 162 -0.09 8.96 4.20
CA ARG A 162 0.64 8.31 5.28
C ARG A 162 1.20 9.36 6.22
N THR A 163 0.99 9.20 7.53
CA THR A 163 1.58 10.10 8.52
C THR A 163 3.11 10.01 8.50
N ARG A 164 3.78 11.01 9.09
CA ARG A 164 5.24 11.00 9.22
C ARG A 164 5.76 9.69 9.81
N GLU A 165 6.81 9.14 9.22
CA GLU A 165 7.44 7.88 9.61
C GLU A 165 8.67 8.10 10.50
N PHE A 166 9.23 9.32 10.56
CA PHE A 166 10.40 9.66 11.39
C PHE A 166 10.41 11.15 11.80
N ASP A 167 11.25 11.49 12.79
CA ASP A 167 11.52 12.86 13.20
C ASP A 167 12.45 13.59 12.24
N GLY A 168 12.12 14.84 11.92
CA GLY A 168 12.76 15.60 10.84
C GLY A 168 12.06 15.46 9.48
N GLN A 169 11.05 14.60 9.35
CA GLN A 169 10.18 14.60 8.17
C GLN A 169 9.23 15.82 8.19
N ASP A 170 9.33 16.70 7.19
CA ASP A 170 8.54 17.94 7.14
C ASP A 170 7.04 17.72 6.99
N LYS A 171 6.64 16.73 6.19
CA LYS A 171 5.23 16.51 5.81
C LYS A 171 4.88 15.02 5.70
N PRO A 172 3.61 14.66 5.95
CA PRO A 172 3.07 13.34 5.62
C PRO A 172 3.27 12.99 4.14
N ASP A 173 3.50 11.71 3.87
CA ASP A 173 3.65 11.21 2.51
C ASP A 173 2.30 11.07 1.81
N ARG A 174 2.32 11.32 0.50
CA ARG A 174 1.15 11.30 -0.38
C ARG A 174 1.54 10.67 -1.69
N PHE A 175 0.88 9.59 -2.05
CA PHE A 175 1.22 8.85 -3.26
C PHE A 175 0.00 8.14 -3.83
N GLY A 176 0.04 7.86 -5.12
CA GLY A 176 -1.05 7.19 -5.82
C GLY A 176 -0.55 6.10 -6.77
N SER A 177 -1.46 5.21 -7.16
CA SER A 177 -1.21 4.16 -8.13
C SER A 177 -2.39 4.04 -9.09
N ILE A 178 -2.06 3.77 -10.35
CA ILE A 178 -2.99 3.32 -11.37
C ILE A 178 -2.57 1.88 -11.73
N GLY A 179 -3.52 0.95 -11.70
CA GLY A 179 -3.31 -0.44 -12.05
C GLY A 179 -4.27 -0.87 -13.15
N LEU A 180 -3.75 -1.54 -14.17
CA LEU A 180 -4.53 -2.21 -15.21
C LEU A 180 -4.32 -3.71 -15.08
N SER A 181 -5.41 -4.49 -15.05
CA SER A 181 -5.37 -5.95 -15.04
C SER A 181 -6.25 -6.48 -16.15
N VAL A 182 -5.76 -7.49 -16.86
CA VAL A 182 -6.41 -8.07 -18.04
C VAL A 182 -6.54 -9.56 -17.82
N LYS A 183 -7.75 -10.08 -18.00
CA LYS A 183 -8.02 -11.52 -17.99
C LYS A 183 -7.70 -12.10 -19.37
N PHE A 184 -6.89 -13.16 -19.40
CA PHE A 184 -6.56 -13.96 -20.57
C PHE A 184 -6.99 -15.41 -20.36
#